data_AF-A0A7V6GNF5-F1
#
_entry.id   AF-A0A7V6GNF5-F1
#
_cell.length_a   1.000
_cell.length_b   1.000
_cell.length_c   1.000
_cell.angle_alpha   90.00
_cell.angle_beta   90.00
_cell.angle_gamma   90.00
#
_symmetry.space_group_name_H-M   'P 1'
#
loop_
_entity.id
_entity.type
_entity.pdbx_description
1 polymer ?
#
loop_
_entity_poly.entity_id
_entity_poly.type
_entity_poly.pdbx_seq_one_letter_code
_entity_poly.pdbx_strand_id
1 'polypeptide(L)' 'MDYSKIKSDRYYVNMMISWAIAESLYINFDQTIKFLEAKNLNRFVQNKSIQKAIESRKIKEDKKEYLRTLKI' A
#
# COMPACT_ATOMS: atom_id res chain seq x y z
N MET A 1 -6.80 1.95 -11.37
CA MET A 1 -6.72 0.48 -11.38
C MET A 1 -7.15 -0.01 -10.01
N ASP A 2 -8.02 -1.01 -9.94
CA ASP A 2 -8.51 -1.55 -8.65
C ASP A 2 -7.59 -2.69 -8.18
N TYR A 3 -6.70 -2.39 -7.21
CA TYR A 3 -5.72 -3.35 -6.70
C TYR A 3 -6.37 -4.53 -5.97
N SER A 4 -7.57 -4.34 -5.41
CA SER A 4 -8.24 -5.37 -4.61
C SER A 4 -8.70 -6.58 -5.43
N LYS A 5 -8.90 -6.39 -6.73
CA LYS A 5 -9.31 -7.44 -7.68
C LYS A 5 -8.19 -8.39 -8.05
N ILE A 6 -6.93 -8.03 -7.79
CA ILE A 6 -5.78 -8.87 -8.14
C ILE A 6 -5.48 -9.79 -6.96
N LYS A 7 -5.90 -11.04 -7.08
CA LYS A 7 -5.55 -12.12 -6.15
C LYS A 7 -4.49 -12.99 -6.80
N SER A 8 -3.30 -13.03 -6.22
CA SER A 8 -2.20 -13.86 -6.69
C SER A 8 -1.42 -14.41 -5.51
N ASP A 9 -1.01 -15.68 -5.61
CA ASP A 9 -0.07 -16.29 -4.67
C ASP A 9 1.39 -16.14 -5.13
N ARG A 10 1.61 -15.50 -6.29
CA ARG A 10 2.95 -15.31 -6.85
C ARG A 10 3.63 -14.14 -6.16
N TYR A 11 4.78 -14.42 -5.55
CA TYR A 11 5.57 -13.43 -4.81
C TYR A 11 5.84 -12.14 -5.58
N TYR A 12 6.35 -12.22 -6.80
CA TYR A 12 6.70 -11.04 -7.59
C TYR A 12 5.49 -10.21 -8.03
N VAL A 13 4.34 -10.85 -8.28
CA VAL A 13 3.08 -10.14 -8.56
C VAL A 13 2.68 -9.32 -7.35
N ASN A 14 2.66 -9.93 -6.17
CA ASN A 14 2.34 -9.24 -4.93
C ASN A 14 3.35 -8.13 -4.60
N MET A 15 4.63 -8.33 -4.91
CA MET A 15 5.65 -7.29 -4.77
C MET A 15 5.38 -6.10 -5.69
N MET A 16 5.08 -6.35 -6.97
CA MET A 16 4.77 -5.29 -7.94
C MET A 16 3.54 -4.49 -7.52
N ILE A 17 2.47 -5.16 -7.06
CA ILE A 17 1.29 -4.48 -6.52
C ILE A 17 1.67 -3.60 -5.33
N SER A 18 2.52 -4.11 -4.43
CA SER A 18 2.96 -3.35 -3.26
C SER A 18 3.74 -2.08 -3.62
N TRP A 19 4.57 -2.13 -4.67
CA TRP A 19 5.28 -0.95 -5.17
C TRP A 19 4.33 0.02 -5.84
N ALA A 20 3.40 -0.47 -6.65
CA ALA A 20 2.40 0.34 -7.34
C ALA A 20 1.52 1.11 -6.34
N ILE A 21 1.09 0.47 -5.25
CA ILE A 21 0.32 1.14 -4.19
C ILE A 21 1.18 2.20 -3.49
N ALA A 22 2.44 1.88 -3.14
CA ALA A 22 3.32 2.84 -2.47
C ALA A 22 3.60 4.08 -3.33
N GLU A 23 3.81 3.93 -4.64
CA GLU A 23 3.96 5.06 -5.56
C GLU A 23 2.64 5.82 -5.72
N SER A 24 1.50 5.13 -5.76
CA SER A 24 0.18 5.77 -5.86
C SER A 24 -0.18 6.56 -4.60
N LEU A 25 0.28 6.14 -3.41
CA LEU A 25 0.15 6.91 -2.17
C LEU A 25 0.90 8.24 -2.24
N TYR A 26 2.00 8.30 -3.00
CA TYR A 26 2.70 9.55 -3.24
C TYR A 26 1.95 10.44 -4.24
N ILE A 27 1.50 9.87 -5.36
CA ILE A 27 0.84 10.61 -6.44
C ILE A 27 -0.55 11.12 -6.00
N ASN A 28 -1.33 10.26 -5.32
CA ASN A 28 -2.71 10.54 -4.96
C ASN A 28 -3.10 9.80 -3.66
N PHE A 29 -2.71 10.38 -2.54
CA PHE A 29 -2.87 9.78 -1.22
C PHE A 29 -4.34 9.49 -0.87
N ASP A 30 -5.22 10.49 -1.00
CA ASP A 30 -6.60 10.43 -0.50
C ASP A 30 -7.45 9.39 -1.24
N GLN A 31 -7.13 9.10 -2.50
CA GLN A 31 -7.77 8.02 -3.24
C GLN A 31 -7.12 6.67 -2.93
N THR A 32 -5.79 6.61 -2.83
CA THR A 32 -5.07 5.34 -2.68
C THR A 32 -5.21 4.75 -1.27
N ILE A 33 -5.29 5.60 -0.24
CA ILE A 33 -5.38 5.17 1.17
C ILE A 33 -6.60 4.27 1.44
N LYS A 34 -7.69 4.48 0.69
CA LYS A 34 -8.94 3.69 0.78
C LYS A 34 -8.72 2.19 0.56
N PHE A 35 -7.74 1.81 -0.27
CA PHE A 35 -7.42 0.39 -0.48
C PHE A 35 -6.79 -0.25 0.76
N LEU A 36 -5.99 0.51 1.51
CA LEU A 36 -5.38 0.05 2.76
C LEU A 36 -6.39 0.07 3.92
N GLU A 37 -7.24 1.10 3.99
CA GLU A 37 -8.30 1.21 5.00
C GLU A 37 -9.32 0.06 4.88
N ALA A 38 -9.69 -0.31 3.65
CA ALA A 38 -10.61 -1.41 3.40
C ALA A 38 -10.08 -2.79 3.84
N LYS A 39 -8.76 -2.93 4.06
CA LYS A 39 -8.08 -4.17 4.51
C LYS A 39 -8.48 -5.42 3.69
N ASN A 40 -8.79 -5.24 2.41
CA ASN A 40 -9.22 -6.31 1.50
C ASN A 40 -8.08 -6.87 0.64
N LEU A 41 -6.86 -6.34 0.79
CA LEU A 41 -5.66 -6.79 0.13
C LEU A 41 -5.10 -8.06 0.78
N ASN A 42 -4.31 -8.83 0.04
CA ASN A 42 -3.51 -9.89 0.64
C ASN A 42 -2.61 -9.30 1.75
N ARG A 43 -2.44 -10.02 2.88
CA ARG A 43 -1.62 -9.60 4.04
C ARG A 43 -0.22 -9.12 3.64
N PHE A 44 0.44 -9.83 2.73
CA PHE A 44 1.74 -9.42 2.22
C PHE A 44 1.64 -8.07 1.51
N VAL A 45 0.69 -7.92 0.58
CA VAL A 45 0.50 -6.68 -0.20
C VAL A 45 0.20 -5.51 0.71
N GLN A 46 -0.73 -5.67 1.67
CA GLN A 46 -1.08 -4.64 2.65
C GLN A 46 0.17 -4.15 3.40
N ASN A 47 0.86 -5.06 4.07
CA ASN A 47 1.98 -4.70 4.94
C ASN A 47 3.20 -4.22 4.16
N LYS A 48 3.46 -4.78 2.98
CA LYS A 48 4.59 -4.40 2.13
C LYS A 48 4.38 -3.05 1.46
N SER A 49 3.14 -2.71 1.07
CA SER A 49 2.79 -1.37 0.58
C SER A 49 3.05 -0.32 1.64
N ILE A 50 2.59 -0.57 2.88
CA ILE A 50 2.82 0.31 4.02
C ILE A 50 4.33 0.46 4.29
N GLN A 51 5.07 -0.65 4.36
CA GLN A 51 6.52 -0.62 4.55
C GLN A 51 7.20 0.31 3.52
N LYS A 52 6.86 0.16 2.24
CA LYS A 52 7.48 0.94 1.17
C LYS A 52 7.12 2.42 1.21
N ALA A 53 5.86 2.72 1.53
CA ALA A 53 5.41 4.09 1.67
C ALA A 53 6.10 4.80 2.86
N ILE A 54 6.30 4.12 4.00
CA ILE A 54 6.95 4.71 5.17
C ILE A 54 8.48 4.87 5.01
N GLU A 55 9.13 3.95 4.29
CA GLU A 55 10.56 4.04 3.95
C GLU A 55 10.85 5.11 2.86
N SER A 56 9.82 5.51 2.11
CA SER A 56 9.95 6.53 1.07
C SER A 56 10.18 7.93 1.67
N ARG A 57 11.10 8.69 1.07
CA ARG A 57 11.29 10.13 1.36
C ARG A 57 10.20 11.02 0.76
N LYS A 58 9.39 10.48 -0.18
CA LYS A 58 8.35 11.22 -0.90
C LYS A 58 7.08 11.45 -0.07
N ILE A 59 6.84 10.63 0.96
CA ILE A 59 5.67 10.70 1.83
C ILE A 59 6.02 11.52 3.09
N LYS A 60 5.13 12.42 3.51
CA LYS A 60 5.29 13.23 4.74
C LYS A 60 5.10 12.36 6.00
N GLU A 61 5.72 12.75 7.12
CA GLU A 61 5.75 11.91 8.33
C GLU A 61 4.37 11.68 8.97
N ASP A 62 3.49 12.69 8.96
CA ASP A 62 2.09 12.59 9.42
C ASP A 62 1.33 11.46 8.72
N LYS A 63 1.49 11.36 7.39
CA LYS A 63 0.91 10.28 6.58
C LYS A 63 1.53 8.92 6.92
N LYS A 64 2.82 8.87 7.25
CA LYS A 64 3.49 7.62 7.63
C LYS A 64 3.00 7.09 8.96
N GLU A 65 2.79 7.96 9.94
CA GLU A 65 2.19 7.60 11.23
C GLU A 65 0.83 6.97 11.03
N TYR A 66 -0.03 7.58 10.20
CA TYR A 66 -1.33 7.01 9.87
C TYR A 66 -1.21 5.64 9.19
N LEU A 67 -0.35 5.51 8.17
CA LEU A 67 -0.14 4.25 7.46
C LEU A 67 0.32 3.11 8.39
N ARG A 68 1.13 3.39 9.43
CA ARG A 68 1.57 2.38 10.41
C ARG A 68 0.38 1.73 11.14
N THR A 69 -0.71 2.46 11.36
CA THR A 69 -1.93 1.96 12.02
C THR A 69 -2.72 0.95 11.18
N LEU A 70 -2.46 0.90 9.86
CA LEU A 70 -3.22 0.09 8.90
C LEU A 70 -2.60 -1.29 8.60
N LYS A 71 -1.50 -1.66 9.26
CA LYS A 71 -0.90 -3.00 9.14
C LYS A 71 -1.83 -4.09 9.69
N ILE A 72 -1.69 -5.32 9.18
CA ILE A 72 -2.53 -6.50 9.56
C ILE A 72 -1.74 -7.78 9.80
#